data_AF-A0A3B9FR64-F1
#
_entry.id   AF-A0A3B9FR64-F1
#
_cell.length_a   1.000
_cell.length_b   1.000
_cell.length_c   1.000
_cell.angle_alpha   90.00
_cell.angle_beta   90.00
_cell.angle_gamma   90.00
#
_symmetry.space_group_name_H-M   'P 1'
#
loop_
_entity.id
_entity.type
_entity.pdbx_description
1 polymer ?
#
loop_
_entity_poly.entity_id
_entity_poly.type
_entity_poly.pdbx_seq_one_letter_code
_entity_poly.pdbx_strand_id
1 'polypeptide(L)'
;MPAKDPNLFMLGSSHKFASLVEREMISLPAEKIESFYEGLTSISSMRECLLLNTCNRTEIYGVGNGACPLDEVRKYLSDFRNLDSGFMDRHFYQHKGEAVVRHLFEVTSGIDSQMVGETEILGQVKKAYEDARTRKLSGKILNRLFQKGFQTAKWTRTNTGISRGQVNLGNVLSDLAKRIFGKVENCRLLIVGAGDVAESTMQSFKSRGCLEVTVTGRTFDWCPLSRRKPDELA
;
A
#
# COMPACT_ATOMS: atom_id res chain seq x y z
N MET A 1 -25.45 1.64 -31.63
CA MET A 1 -25.78 1.93 -30.21
C MET A 1 -24.84 3.03 -29.74
N PRO A 2 -25.31 4.11 -29.09
CA PRO A 2 -24.40 5.13 -28.58
C PRO A 2 -23.40 4.45 -27.62
N ALA A 3 -22.13 4.78 -27.75
CA ALA A 3 -21.09 4.29 -26.85
C ALA A 3 -21.48 4.72 -25.43
N LYS A 4 -21.82 3.76 -24.58
CA LYS A 4 -22.17 4.01 -23.18
C LYS A 4 -20.99 4.72 -22.51
N ASP A 5 -21.27 5.82 -21.80
CA ASP A 5 -20.24 6.58 -21.13
C ASP A 5 -19.47 5.69 -20.13
N PRO A 6 -18.13 5.80 -20.09
CA PRO A 6 -17.31 5.01 -19.19
C PRO A 6 -17.50 5.49 -17.75
N ASN A 7 -17.77 4.55 -16.84
CA ASN A 7 -17.94 4.83 -15.41
C ASN A 7 -16.67 4.46 -14.65
N LEU A 8 -16.00 5.46 -14.09
CA LEU A 8 -14.88 5.28 -13.17
C LEU A 8 -15.41 4.99 -11.76
N PHE A 9 -14.90 3.94 -11.13
CA PHE A 9 -15.24 3.57 -9.76
C PHE A 9 -14.03 3.02 -9.01
N MET A 10 -14.17 2.95 -7.69
CA MET A 10 -13.24 2.27 -6.81
C MET A 10 -14.01 1.61 -5.66
N LEU A 11 -13.64 0.37 -5.34
CA LEU A 11 -14.07 -0.36 -4.14
C LEU A 11 -12.83 -0.66 -3.30
N GLY A 12 -12.84 -0.32 -2.01
CA GLY A 12 -11.66 -0.54 -1.19
C GLY A 12 -11.93 -0.66 0.29
N SER A 13 -10.94 -1.18 1.01
CA SER A 13 -10.85 -1.18 2.46
C SER A 13 -9.47 -0.68 2.87
N SER A 14 -9.38 -0.04 4.03
CA SER A 14 -8.12 0.48 4.57
C SER A 14 -8.10 0.41 6.09
N HIS A 15 -6.94 0.68 6.67
CA HIS A 15 -6.73 0.76 8.12
C HIS A 15 -7.70 1.71 8.87
N LYS A 16 -8.39 2.62 8.17
CA LYS A 16 -9.43 3.50 8.74
C LYS A 16 -10.77 2.80 8.95
N PHE A 17 -11.05 1.74 8.19
CA PHE A 17 -12.33 1.03 8.16
C PHE A 17 -12.24 -0.42 8.64
N ALA A 18 -11.03 -0.97 8.69
CA ALA A 18 -10.77 -2.35 9.05
C ALA A 18 -9.56 -2.44 9.99
N SER A 19 -9.75 -3.18 11.08
CA SER A 19 -8.69 -3.64 11.99
C SER A 19 -7.67 -4.50 11.24
N LEU A 20 -6.56 -4.85 11.91
CA LEU A 20 -5.54 -5.71 11.30
C LEU A 20 -6.11 -7.07 10.89
N VAL A 21 -6.88 -7.72 11.77
CA VAL A 21 -7.48 -9.03 11.50
C VAL A 21 -8.43 -8.96 10.30
N GLU A 22 -9.26 -7.91 10.23
CA GLU A 22 -10.16 -7.70 9.09
C GLU A 22 -9.40 -7.44 7.79
N ARG A 23 -8.30 -6.68 7.85
CA ARG A 23 -7.44 -6.46 6.68
C ARG A 23 -6.75 -7.72 6.20
N GLU A 24 -6.33 -8.62 7.09
CA GLU A 24 -5.77 -9.92 6.70
C GLU A 24 -6.81 -10.79 5.98
N MET A 25 -8.07 -10.76 6.43
CA MET A 25 -9.18 -11.44 5.74
C MET A 25 -9.46 -10.85 4.35
N ILE A 26 -9.17 -9.57 4.11
CA ILE A 26 -9.39 -8.88 2.83
C ILE A 26 -8.16 -8.97 1.90
N SER A 27 -6.95 -8.92 2.44
CA SER A 27 -5.69 -8.77 1.69
C SER A 27 -5.34 -10.01 0.89
N LEU A 28 -5.10 -9.84 -0.41
CA LEU A 28 -4.92 -10.94 -1.37
C LEU A 28 -3.50 -11.52 -1.32
N PRO A 29 -3.32 -12.82 -1.04
CA PRO A 29 -2.01 -13.46 -1.16
C PRO A 29 -1.48 -13.39 -2.59
N ALA A 30 -0.16 -13.30 -2.77
CA ALA A 30 0.47 -13.10 -4.07
C ALA A 30 0.09 -14.20 -5.08
N GLU A 31 0.03 -15.45 -4.60
CA GLU A 31 -0.36 -16.63 -5.36
C GLU A 31 -1.83 -16.62 -5.83
N LYS A 32 -2.68 -15.79 -5.23
CA LYS A 32 -4.09 -15.64 -5.60
C LYS A 32 -4.35 -14.48 -6.56
N ILE A 33 -3.40 -13.56 -6.72
CA ILE A 33 -3.58 -12.35 -7.54
C ILE A 33 -3.96 -12.68 -8.99
N GLU A 34 -3.35 -13.71 -9.58
CA GLU A 34 -3.65 -14.12 -10.96
C GLU A 34 -5.12 -14.51 -11.11
N SER A 35 -5.56 -15.51 -10.34
CA SER A 35 -6.95 -15.98 -10.29
C SER A 35 -7.93 -14.86 -9.94
N PHE A 36 -7.49 -13.90 -9.12
CA PHE A 36 -8.32 -12.76 -8.76
C PHE A 36 -8.59 -11.87 -9.97
N TYR A 37 -7.57 -11.55 -10.77
CA TYR A 37 -7.72 -10.79 -12.01
C TYR A 37 -8.54 -11.55 -13.05
N GLU A 38 -8.36 -12.87 -13.19
CA GLU A 38 -9.16 -13.70 -14.10
C GLU A 38 -10.66 -13.52 -13.83
N GLY A 39 -11.07 -13.66 -12.56
CA GLY A 39 -12.48 -13.45 -12.20
C GLY A 39 -12.94 -12.00 -12.37
N LEU A 40 -12.10 -10.98 -12.08
CA LEU A 40 -12.45 -9.58 -12.38
C LEU A 40 -12.69 -9.34 -13.87
N THR A 41 -11.90 -9.98 -14.74
CA THR A 41 -12.06 -9.84 -16.21
C THR A 41 -13.24 -10.63 -16.76
N SER A 42 -13.76 -11.61 -16.02
CA SER A 42 -14.99 -12.32 -16.37
C SER A 42 -16.26 -11.46 -16.19
N ILE A 43 -16.16 -10.35 -15.45
CA ILE A 43 -17.26 -9.39 -15.26
C ILE A 43 -17.47 -8.62 -16.58
N SER A 44 -18.53 -8.96 -17.31
CA SER A 44 -18.80 -8.45 -18.67
C SER A 44 -18.86 -6.91 -18.79
N SER A 45 -19.24 -6.24 -17.72
CA SER A 45 -19.36 -4.79 -17.61
C SER A 45 -18.02 -4.10 -17.27
N MET A 46 -16.98 -4.85 -16.89
CA MET A 46 -15.63 -4.37 -16.57
C MET A 46 -14.78 -4.21 -17.84
N ARG A 47 -14.16 -3.03 -18.00
CA ARG A 47 -13.29 -2.71 -19.15
C ARG A 47 -11.83 -2.54 -18.76
N GLU A 48 -11.59 -1.87 -17.65
CA GLU A 48 -10.24 -1.64 -17.12
C GLU A 48 -10.27 -1.96 -15.63
N CYS A 49 -9.23 -2.59 -15.11
CA CYS A 49 -9.11 -2.88 -13.67
C CYS A 49 -7.66 -2.81 -13.19
N LEU A 50 -7.50 -2.44 -11.93
CA LEU A 50 -6.22 -2.37 -11.23
C LEU A 50 -6.43 -2.66 -9.75
N LEU A 51 -5.67 -3.60 -9.22
CA LEU A 51 -5.66 -3.95 -7.80
C LEU A 51 -4.48 -3.30 -7.10
N LEU A 52 -4.75 -2.48 -6.07
CA LEU A 52 -3.78 -2.02 -5.09
C LEU A 52 -3.93 -2.87 -3.84
N ASN A 53 -3.01 -3.81 -3.62
CA ASN A 53 -3.02 -4.67 -2.45
C ASN A 53 -1.76 -4.45 -1.60
N THR A 54 -1.94 -3.93 -0.39
CA THR A 54 -0.88 -3.56 0.55
C THR A 54 -1.24 -4.09 1.94
N CYS A 55 -0.36 -3.90 2.93
CA CYS A 55 -0.72 -4.21 4.32
C CYS A 55 -1.84 -3.30 4.86
N ASN A 56 -1.92 -2.04 4.43
CA ASN A 56 -2.79 -1.02 5.01
C ASN A 56 -4.06 -0.72 4.21
N ARG A 57 -4.14 -1.22 2.98
CA ARG A 57 -5.29 -1.07 2.09
C ARG A 57 -5.33 -2.14 1.01
N THR A 58 -6.55 -2.51 0.64
CA THR A 58 -6.86 -3.31 -0.54
C THR A 58 -7.92 -2.55 -1.32
N GLU A 59 -7.59 -2.11 -2.54
CA GLU A 59 -8.45 -1.27 -3.37
C GLU A 59 -8.47 -1.79 -4.80
N ILE A 60 -9.66 -1.79 -5.39
CA ILE A 60 -9.91 -2.19 -6.78
C ILE A 60 -10.39 -0.93 -7.50
N TYR A 61 -9.56 -0.43 -8.41
CA TYR A 61 -9.90 0.64 -9.32
C TYR A 61 -10.42 0.03 -10.60
N GLY A 62 -11.54 0.53 -11.11
CA GLY A 62 -12.11 -0.01 -12.33
C GLY A 62 -12.82 1.01 -13.19
N VAL A 63 -12.98 0.64 -14.45
CA VAL A 63 -13.77 1.36 -15.43
C VAL A 63 -14.74 0.38 -16.04
N GLY A 64 -16.03 0.68 -15.98
CA GLY A 64 -17.07 -0.11 -16.65
C GLY A 64 -17.80 0.66 -17.74
N ASN A 65 -18.56 -0.06 -18.57
CA ASN A 65 -19.41 0.53 -19.59
C ASN A 65 -20.90 0.46 -19.18
N GLY A 66 -21.60 1.59 -19.18
CA GLY A 66 -23.06 1.60 -18.93
C GLY A 66 -23.43 1.54 -17.47
N ALA A 67 -23.88 0.38 -16.96
CA ALA A 67 -24.11 0.23 -15.53
C ALA A 67 -22.75 0.06 -14.83
N CYS A 68 -22.57 0.72 -13.68
CA CYS A 68 -21.33 0.62 -12.92
C CYS A 68 -21.18 -0.81 -12.38
N PRO A 69 -20.07 -1.54 -12.66
CA PRO A 69 -19.90 -2.95 -12.29
C PRO A 69 -19.61 -3.16 -10.79
N LEU A 70 -19.81 -2.12 -9.97
CA LEU A 70 -19.40 -2.08 -8.58
C LEU A 70 -20.06 -3.18 -7.73
N ASP A 71 -21.35 -3.46 -7.97
CA ASP A 71 -22.07 -4.51 -7.24
C ASP A 71 -21.58 -5.91 -7.64
N GLU A 72 -21.24 -6.11 -8.92
CA GLU A 72 -20.65 -7.35 -9.42
C GLU A 72 -19.26 -7.58 -8.83
N VAL A 73 -18.42 -6.53 -8.79
CA VAL A 73 -17.09 -6.56 -8.16
C VAL A 73 -17.19 -6.82 -6.66
N ARG A 74 -18.16 -6.20 -5.99
CA ARG A 74 -18.41 -6.39 -4.56
C ARG A 74 -18.79 -7.84 -4.27
N LYS A 75 -19.72 -8.41 -5.05
CA LYS A 75 -20.12 -9.81 -4.94
C LYS A 75 -18.94 -10.74 -5.19
N TYR A 76 -18.21 -10.51 -6.29
CA TYR A 76 -17.05 -11.32 -6.64
C TYR A 76 -15.98 -11.31 -5.54
N LEU A 77 -15.64 -10.15 -4.97
CA LEU A 77 -14.67 -10.08 -3.87
C LEU A 77 -15.16 -10.83 -2.63
N SER A 78 -16.44 -10.68 -2.28
CA SER A 78 -17.07 -11.40 -1.16
C SER A 78 -16.97 -12.91 -1.34
N ASP A 79 -17.29 -13.40 -2.53
CA ASP A 79 -17.25 -14.83 -2.86
C ASP A 79 -15.80 -15.35 -2.91
N PHE A 80 -14.89 -14.61 -3.56
CA PHE A 80 -13.49 -14.98 -3.69
C PHE A 80 -12.78 -15.09 -2.33
N ARG A 81 -13.20 -14.26 -1.36
CA ARG A 81 -12.63 -14.22 -0.01
C ARG A 81 -13.46 -14.91 1.05
N ASN A 82 -14.59 -15.50 0.65
CA ASN A 82 -15.53 -16.15 1.54
C ASN A 82 -15.90 -15.25 2.74
N LEU A 83 -16.25 -13.99 2.45
CA LEU A 83 -16.59 -12.99 3.45
C LEU A 83 -18.07 -13.12 3.84
N ASP A 84 -18.33 -13.01 5.13
CA ASP A 84 -19.68 -13.12 5.68
C ASP A 84 -20.62 -11.99 5.20
N SER A 85 -21.92 -12.27 5.27
CA SER A 85 -22.95 -11.29 4.97
C SER A 85 -22.78 -10.00 5.80
N GLY A 86 -22.79 -8.85 5.14
CA GLY A 86 -22.62 -7.54 5.76
C GLY A 86 -21.18 -7.16 6.10
N PHE A 87 -20.19 -8.06 5.92
CA PHE A 87 -18.77 -7.71 6.10
C PHE A 87 -18.37 -6.57 5.16
N MET A 88 -18.79 -6.67 3.91
CA MET A 88 -18.56 -5.66 2.88
C MET A 88 -19.20 -4.30 3.26
N ASP A 89 -20.31 -4.26 3.99
CA ASP A 89 -20.94 -2.98 4.40
C ASP A 89 -20.21 -2.30 5.55
N ARG A 90 -19.58 -3.09 6.43
CA ARG A 90 -18.89 -2.56 7.62
C ARG A 90 -17.48 -2.07 7.31
N HIS A 91 -16.79 -2.75 6.39
CA HIS A 91 -15.34 -2.61 6.25
C HIS A 91 -14.88 -2.06 4.90
N PHE A 92 -15.79 -1.83 3.96
CA PHE A 92 -15.47 -1.26 2.65
C PHE A 92 -16.12 0.09 2.43
N TYR A 93 -15.43 0.90 1.62
CA TYR A 93 -15.91 2.16 1.08
C TYR A 93 -15.84 2.12 -0.44
N GLN A 94 -16.64 2.99 -1.06
CA GLN A 94 -16.76 3.06 -2.51
C GLN A 94 -16.77 4.50 -3.00
N HIS A 95 -16.13 4.72 -4.13
CA HIS A 95 -16.10 6.01 -4.81
C HIS A 95 -16.47 5.86 -6.28
N LYS A 96 -17.06 6.91 -6.85
CA LYS A 96 -17.43 7.00 -8.27
C LYS A 96 -16.98 8.34 -8.83
N GLY A 97 -16.62 8.36 -10.12
CA GLY A 97 -16.26 9.57 -10.86
C GLY A 97 -15.14 10.37 -10.18
N GLU A 98 -15.37 11.66 -9.96
CA GLU A 98 -14.37 12.58 -9.38
C GLU A 98 -13.86 12.13 -8.00
N ALA A 99 -14.70 11.51 -7.17
CA ALA A 99 -14.29 11.04 -5.85
C ALA A 99 -13.17 9.99 -5.92
N VAL A 100 -13.14 9.17 -6.99
CA VAL A 100 -12.05 8.20 -7.24
C VAL A 100 -10.74 8.94 -7.53
N VAL A 101 -10.82 10.02 -8.31
CA VAL A 101 -9.64 10.83 -8.68
C VAL A 101 -9.05 11.48 -7.43
N ARG A 102 -9.92 12.09 -6.62
CA ARG A 102 -9.52 12.73 -5.37
C ARG A 102 -8.89 11.74 -4.41
N HIS A 103 -9.55 10.61 -4.17
CA HIS A 103 -9.04 9.53 -3.31
C HIS A 103 -7.66 9.05 -3.76
N LEU A 104 -7.49 8.74 -5.05
CA LEU A 104 -6.20 8.30 -5.56
C LEU A 104 -5.11 9.35 -5.33
N PHE A 105 -5.41 10.63 -5.51
CA PHE A 105 -4.42 11.71 -5.33
C PHE A 105 -4.04 11.88 -3.86
N GLU A 106 -4.99 11.70 -2.94
CA GLU A 106 -4.74 11.69 -1.50
C GLU A 106 -3.85 10.51 -1.11
N VAL A 107 -4.14 9.31 -1.63
CA VAL A 107 -3.33 8.09 -1.41
C VAL A 107 -1.93 8.23 -2.00
N THR A 108 -1.78 8.62 -3.26
CA THR A 108 -0.45 8.75 -3.90
C THR A 108 0.39 9.86 -3.29
N SER A 109 -0.25 10.91 -2.77
CA SER A 109 0.44 11.99 -2.05
C SER A 109 0.79 11.62 -0.60
N GLY A 110 0.29 10.48 -0.08
CA GLY A 110 0.51 10.04 1.30
C GLY A 110 -0.33 10.81 2.33
N ILE A 111 -1.38 11.53 1.90
CA ILE A 111 -2.33 12.21 2.79
C ILE A 111 -3.22 11.16 3.46
N ASP A 112 -3.72 10.21 2.66
CA ASP A 112 -4.43 9.04 3.15
C ASP A 112 -3.44 7.89 3.36
N SER A 113 -2.56 8.01 4.35
CA SER A 113 -1.67 6.94 4.80
C SER A 113 -1.72 6.85 6.32
N GLN A 114 -1.47 5.66 6.87
CA GLN A 114 -1.40 5.48 8.33
C GLN A 114 -0.34 6.41 8.94
N MET A 115 0.76 6.62 8.21
CA MET A 115 1.76 7.63 8.49
C MET A 115 1.65 8.71 7.41
N VAL A 116 1.05 9.85 7.75
CA VAL A 116 0.86 10.96 6.80
C VAL A 116 2.22 11.42 6.28
N GLY A 117 2.35 11.50 4.95
CA GLY A 117 3.57 11.91 4.26
C GLY A 117 4.57 10.78 3.99
N GLU A 118 4.25 9.52 4.34
CA GLU A 118 5.12 8.39 4.02
C GLU A 118 5.37 8.26 2.51
N THR A 119 6.59 7.86 2.14
CA THR A 119 6.96 7.78 0.73
C THR A 119 6.67 6.43 0.09
N GLU A 120 6.47 5.40 0.89
CA GLU A 120 6.36 4.00 0.48
C GLU A 120 5.10 3.73 -0.35
N ILE A 121 3.97 4.31 0.05
CA ILE A 121 2.69 4.11 -0.65
C ILE A 121 2.77 4.46 -2.13
N LEU A 122 3.49 5.54 -2.50
CA LEU A 122 3.67 5.91 -3.91
C LEU A 122 4.41 4.80 -4.69
N GLY A 123 5.39 4.15 -4.06
CA GLY A 123 6.09 3.01 -4.65
C GLY A 123 5.18 1.80 -4.84
N GLN A 124 4.34 1.50 -3.84
CA GLN A 124 3.35 0.42 -3.91
C GLN A 124 2.30 0.66 -4.99
N VAL A 125 1.77 1.90 -5.10
CA VAL A 125 0.82 2.29 -6.16
C VAL A 125 1.45 2.18 -7.55
N LYS A 126 2.73 2.56 -7.71
CA LYS A 126 3.46 2.36 -8.97
C LYS A 126 3.60 0.88 -9.33
N LYS A 127 3.92 0.01 -8.36
CA LYS A 127 4.00 -1.45 -8.57
C LYS A 127 2.64 -2.01 -9.01
N ALA A 128 1.56 -1.64 -8.34
CA ALA A 128 0.20 -2.04 -8.70
C ALA A 128 -0.20 -1.59 -10.12
N TYR A 129 0.17 -0.35 -10.47
CA TYR A 129 -0.03 0.19 -11.82
C TYR A 129 0.76 -0.58 -12.88
N GLU A 130 2.03 -0.87 -12.64
CA GLU A 130 2.86 -1.63 -13.58
C GLU A 130 2.40 -3.08 -13.74
N ASP A 131 1.91 -3.71 -12.67
CA ASP A 131 1.30 -5.03 -12.70
C ASP A 131 0.05 -5.04 -13.61
N ALA A 132 -0.92 -4.15 -13.36
CA ALA A 132 -2.12 -4.03 -14.19
C ALA A 132 -1.80 -3.68 -15.65
N ARG A 133 -0.77 -2.85 -15.89
CA ARG A 133 -0.30 -2.48 -17.23
C ARG A 133 0.31 -3.68 -17.96
N THR A 134 1.15 -4.46 -17.28
CA THR A 134 1.78 -5.66 -17.85
C THR A 134 0.74 -6.72 -18.20
N ARG A 135 -0.31 -6.84 -17.38
CA ARG A 135 -1.49 -7.67 -17.63
C ARG A 135 -2.40 -7.13 -18.75
N LYS A 136 -2.14 -5.93 -19.26
CA LYS A 136 -2.97 -5.20 -20.24
C LYS A 136 -4.40 -4.93 -19.75
N LEU A 137 -4.56 -4.77 -18.43
CA LEU A 137 -5.85 -4.50 -17.77
C LEU A 137 -6.04 -3.01 -17.42
N SER A 138 -4.96 -2.21 -17.44
CA SER A 138 -5.06 -0.76 -17.36
C SER A 138 -5.18 -0.13 -18.75
N GLY A 139 -6.38 0.35 -19.08
CA GLY A 139 -6.66 1.01 -20.36
C GLY A 139 -6.40 2.51 -20.32
N LYS A 140 -7.00 3.25 -21.25
CA LYS A 140 -6.72 4.69 -21.45
C LYS A 140 -7.09 5.52 -20.22
N ILE A 141 -8.16 5.16 -19.52
CA ILE A 141 -8.71 5.96 -18.41
C ILE A 141 -7.87 5.75 -17.16
N LEU A 142 -7.65 4.50 -16.75
CA LEU A 142 -6.80 4.18 -15.59
C LEU A 142 -5.36 4.64 -15.83
N ASN A 143 -4.81 4.47 -17.03
CA ASN A 143 -3.45 4.96 -17.33
C ASN A 143 -3.34 6.47 -17.14
N ARG A 144 -4.30 7.26 -17.63
CA ARG A 144 -4.30 8.72 -17.44
C ARG A 144 -4.46 9.09 -15.96
N LEU A 145 -5.37 8.42 -15.26
CA LEU A 145 -5.66 8.65 -13.84
C LEU A 145 -4.40 8.43 -12.97
N PHE A 146 -3.76 7.27 -13.08
CA PHE A 146 -2.59 6.93 -12.27
C PHE A 146 -1.37 7.79 -12.60
N GLN A 147 -1.12 8.06 -13.88
CA GLN A 147 -0.05 8.98 -14.28
C GLN A 147 -0.25 10.39 -13.74
N LYS A 148 -1.50 10.90 -13.73
CA LYS A 148 -1.82 12.17 -13.08
C LYS A 148 -1.65 12.10 -11.57
N GLY A 149 -2.05 11.00 -10.93
CA GLY A 149 -1.80 10.76 -9.51
C GLY A 149 -0.31 10.80 -9.15
N PHE A 150 0.57 10.27 -10.00
CA PHE A 150 2.02 10.34 -9.81
C PHE A 150 2.59 11.76 -9.99
N GLN A 151 2.07 12.51 -10.97
CA GLN A 151 2.44 13.92 -11.17
C GLN A 151 2.01 14.77 -9.97
N THR A 152 0.78 14.58 -9.48
CA THR A 152 0.26 15.25 -8.29
C THR A 152 1.11 14.91 -7.07
N ALA A 153 1.40 13.64 -6.82
CA ALA A 153 2.24 13.22 -5.70
C ALA A 153 3.63 13.89 -5.75
N LYS A 154 4.26 13.95 -6.93
CA LYS A 154 5.54 14.64 -7.10
C LYS A 154 5.41 16.14 -6.79
N TRP A 155 4.39 16.79 -7.35
CA TRP A 155 4.14 18.22 -7.13
C TRP A 155 3.89 18.51 -5.64
N THR A 156 3.05 17.72 -4.97
CA THR A 156 2.74 17.88 -3.54
C THR A 156 4.01 17.78 -2.70
N ARG A 157 4.88 16.81 -2.96
CA ARG A 157 6.14 16.67 -2.21
C ARG A 157 7.13 17.80 -2.45
N THR A 158 7.20 18.33 -3.67
CA THR A 158 8.09 19.44 -4.00
C THR A 158 7.60 20.78 -3.43
N ASN A 159 6.28 21.02 -3.47
CA ASN A 159 5.70 22.33 -3.19
C ASN A 159 5.05 22.43 -1.80
N THR A 160 4.98 21.33 -1.06
CA THR A 160 4.42 21.33 0.30
C THR A 160 5.43 20.77 1.30
N GLY A 161 5.17 21.05 2.58
CA GLY A 161 5.92 20.48 3.69
C GLY A 161 5.56 19.03 4.02
N ILE A 162 4.72 18.33 3.23
CA ILE A 162 4.19 17.01 3.62
C ILE A 162 5.28 15.95 3.83
N SER A 163 6.43 16.11 3.18
CA SER A 163 7.60 15.23 3.36
C SER A 163 8.66 15.80 4.33
N ARG A 164 8.48 17.03 4.83
CA ARG A 164 9.39 17.62 5.82
C ARG A 164 9.26 16.84 7.13
N GLY A 165 10.40 16.45 7.69
CA GLY A 165 10.47 15.67 8.93
C GLY A 165 10.47 14.15 8.74
N GLN A 166 10.56 13.64 7.50
CA GLN A 166 10.58 12.20 7.15
C GLN A 166 9.87 11.33 8.19
N VAL A 167 8.54 11.22 8.09
CA VAL A 167 7.75 10.28 8.88
C VAL A 167 8.05 8.86 8.39
N ASN A 168 9.25 8.41 8.68
CA ASN A 168 9.73 7.08 8.44
C ASN A 168 9.45 6.27 9.71
N LEU A 169 9.01 5.03 9.56
CA LEU A 169 8.74 4.14 10.69
C LEU A 169 9.92 4.10 11.66
N GLY A 170 11.16 4.12 11.17
CA GLY A 170 12.35 4.21 12.02
C GLY A 170 12.40 5.46 12.91
N ASN A 171 12.03 6.63 12.37
CA ASN A 171 11.99 7.89 13.13
C ASN A 171 10.89 7.87 14.19
N VAL A 172 9.72 7.32 13.86
CA VAL A 172 8.63 7.17 14.83
C VAL A 172 9.00 6.18 15.93
N LEU A 173 9.61 5.04 15.57
CA LEU A 173 10.08 4.05 16.53
C LEU A 173 11.16 4.60 17.46
N SER A 174 12.12 5.37 16.94
CA SER A 174 13.17 5.96 17.77
C SER A 174 12.66 7.09 18.67
N ASP A 175 11.71 7.91 18.21
CA ASP A 175 11.06 8.90 19.05
C ASP A 175 10.17 8.25 20.13
N LEU A 176 9.49 7.15 19.81
CA LEU A 176 8.74 6.34 20.78
C LEU A 176 9.69 5.70 21.80
N ALA A 177 10.78 5.08 21.36
CA ALA A 177 11.80 4.52 22.23
C ALA A 177 12.39 5.60 23.14
N LYS A 178 12.59 6.83 22.64
CA LYS A 178 13.04 7.96 23.47
C LYS A 178 12.05 8.30 24.59
N ARG A 179 10.74 8.25 24.30
CA ARG A 179 9.68 8.52 25.28
C ARG A 179 9.58 7.42 26.34
N ILE A 180 9.77 6.15 25.96
CA ILE A 180 9.63 4.99 26.86
C ILE A 180 10.91 4.77 27.67
N PHE A 181 12.08 4.82 27.02
CA PHE A 181 13.38 4.40 27.58
C PHE A 181 14.35 5.57 27.84
N GLY A 182 14.00 6.80 27.49
CA GLY A 182 14.84 7.98 27.71
C GLY A 182 15.85 8.20 26.58
N LYS A 183 17.16 8.26 26.88
CA LYS A 183 18.17 8.51 25.84
C LYS A 183 18.35 7.27 24.95
N VAL A 184 18.13 7.43 23.65
CA VAL A 184 18.30 6.37 22.63
C VAL A 184 19.72 5.80 22.61
N GLU A 185 20.72 6.59 22.99
CA GLU A 185 22.12 6.17 23.19
C GLU A 185 22.28 4.99 24.15
N ASN A 186 21.39 4.86 25.13
CA ASN A 186 21.44 3.81 26.14
C ASN A 186 20.61 2.57 25.75
N CYS A 187 19.95 2.59 24.60
CA CYS A 187 19.11 1.48 24.16
C CYS A 187 19.95 0.38 23.50
N ARG A 188 19.56 -0.87 23.74
CA ARG A 188 20.01 -2.04 22.98
C ARG A 188 18.94 -2.40 21.97
N LEU A 189 19.23 -2.30 20.68
CA LEU A 189 18.25 -2.53 19.62
C LEU A 189 18.44 -3.92 19.02
N LEU A 190 17.44 -4.79 19.15
CA LEU A 190 17.35 -6.04 18.39
C LEU A 190 16.43 -5.84 17.18
N ILE A 191 16.98 -6.02 15.98
CA ILE A 191 16.24 -5.97 14.72
C ILE A 191 16.05 -7.39 14.20
N VAL A 192 14.80 -7.78 13.96
CA VAL A 192 14.44 -9.08 13.38
C VAL A 192 14.09 -8.90 11.91
N GLY A 193 14.94 -9.38 11.01
CA GLY A 193 14.86 -9.23 9.56
C GLY A 193 15.83 -8.19 9.01
N ALA A 194 15.94 -8.14 7.68
CA ALA A 194 16.90 -7.27 6.98
C ALA A 194 16.31 -6.58 5.74
N GLY A 195 14.99 -6.31 5.74
CA GLY A 195 14.32 -5.56 4.66
C GLY A 195 14.40 -4.04 4.84
N ASP A 196 13.80 -3.30 3.92
CA ASP A 196 13.84 -1.82 3.86
C ASP A 196 13.43 -1.14 5.19
N VAL A 197 12.42 -1.69 5.88
CA VAL A 197 11.97 -1.19 7.19
C VAL A 197 13.02 -1.40 8.28
N ALA A 198 13.67 -2.56 8.28
CA ALA A 198 14.75 -2.89 9.22
C ALA A 198 15.96 -1.97 8.99
N GLU A 199 16.33 -1.74 7.73
CA GLU A 199 17.38 -0.80 7.36
C GLU A 199 17.08 0.59 7.89
N SER A 200 15.89 1.10 7.58
CA SER A 200 15.55 2.46 7.94
C SER A 200 15.40 2.65 9.44
N THR A 201 14.95 1.63 10.17
CA THR A 201 14.89 1.65 11.63
C THR A 201 16.30 1.72 12.21
N MET A 202 17.22 0.88 11.72
CA MET A 202 18.62 0.91 12.13
C MET A 202 19.25 2.28 11.89
N GLN A 203 19.10 2.85 10.68
CA GLN A 203 19.67 4.16 10.33
C GLN A 203 19.15 5.27 11.26
N SER A 204 17.85 5.21 11.62
CA SER A 204 17.20 6.19 12.49
C SER A 204 17.67 6.13 13.95
N PHE A 205 17.85 4.93 14.49
CA PHE A 205 18.41 4.74 15.84
C PHE A 205 19.90 5.11 15.88
N LYS A 206 20.65 4.75 14.85
CA LYS A 206 22.08 5.07 14.75
C LYS A 206 22.33 6.57 14.64
N SER A 207 21.52 7.30 13.86
CA SER A 207 21.63 8.77 13.75
C SER A 207 21.30 9.50 15.06
N ARG A 208 20.62 8.82 15.99
CA ARG A 208 20.30 9.29 17.35
C ARG A 208 21.23 8.72 18.43
N GLY A 209 22.35 8.11 18.04
CA GLY A 209 23.42 7.69 18.95
C GLY A 209 23.29 6.27 19.53
N CYS A 210 22.33 5.45 19.08
CA CYS A 210 22.28 4.04 19.46
C CYS A 210 23.48 3.29 18.86
N LEU A 211 24.37 2.79 19.72
CA LEU A 211 25.58 2.06 19.31
C LEU A 211 25.39 0.54 19.34
N GLU A 212 24.58 0.03 20.27
CA GLU A 212 24.34 -1.40 20.43
C GLU A 212 23.15 -1.86 19.58
N VAL A 213 23.44 -2.27 18.34
CA VAL A 213 22.44 -2.82 17.41
C VAL A 213 22.81 -4.27 17.08
N THR A 214 21.88 -5.18 17.35
CA THR A 214 21.96 -6.59 16.95
C THR A 214 20.91 -6.85 15.88
N VAL A 215 21.31 -7.53 14.80
CA VAL A 215 20.39 -7.94 13.72
C VAL A 215 20.32 -9.45 13.70
N THR A 216 19.11 -10.00 13.62
CA THR A 216 18.87 -11.44 13.46
C THR A 216 17.91 -11.66 12.29
N GLY A 217 18.02 -12.79 11.60
CA GLY A 217 17.22 -13.10 10.41
C GLY A 217 17.19 -14.59 10.12
N ARG A 218 16.43 -15.00 9.10
CA ARG A 218 16.33 -16.43 8.70
C ARG A 218 17.59 -16.95 8.02
N THR A 219 18.37 -16.07 7.40
CA THR A 219 19.59 -16.41 6.66
C THR A 219 20.77 -15.78 7.39
N PHE A 220 21.62 -16.61 7.99
CA PHE A 220 22.79 -16.16 8.74
C PHE A 220 23.89 -15.64 7.80
N ASP A 221 24.01 -16.25 6.61
CA ASP A 221 25.11 -16.03 5.66
C ASP A 221 25.10 -14.64 5.01
N TRP A 222 23.98 -13.91 5.08
CA TRP A 222 23.83 -12.62 4.42
C TRP A 222 22.95 -11.66 5.23
N CYS A 223 23.57 -10.57 5.68
CA CYS A 223 22.87 -9.46 6.31
C CYS A 223 23.27 -8.14 5.62
N PRO A 224 22.42 -7.55 4.77
CA PRO A 224 22.72 -6.28 4.10
C PRO A 224 22.86 -5.10 5.06
N LEU A 225 22.41 -5.27 6.31
CA LEU A 225 22.50 -4.26 7.37
C LEU A 225 23.81 -4.35 8.16
N SER A 226 24.53 -5.47 8.07
CA SER A 226 25.82 -5.64 8.71
C SER A 226 26.93 -5.20 7.76
N ARG A 227 27.83 -4.34 8.25
CA ARG A 227 29.09 -4.03 7.54
C ARG A 227 30.12 -5.16 7.63
N ARG A 228 29.89 -6.13 8.52
CA ARG A 228 30.75 -7.27 8.76
C ARG A 228 30.14 -8.52 8.17
N LYS A 229 30.96 -9.33 7.50
CA LYS A 229 30.51 -10.66 7.08
C LYS A 229 30.27 -11.53 8.32
N PRO A 230 29.40 -12.54 8.24
CA PRO A 230 29.15 -13.46 9.37
C PRO A 230 30.43 -14.08 9.93
N ASP A 231 31.39 -14.37 9.05
CA ASP A 231 32.72 -14.92 9.38
C ASP A 231 33.58 -13.96 10.24
N GLU A 232 33.27 -12.66 10.24
CA GLU A 232 33.96 -11.62 11.03
C GLU A 232 33.24 -11.33 12.36
N LEU A 233 32.12 -12.01 12.62
CA LEU A 233 31.28 -11.86 13.83
C LEU A 233 31.35 -13.09 14.75
N ALA A 234 31.96 -14.19 14.28
CA ALA A 234 32.17 -15.44 15.01
C ALA A 234 33.37 -15.37 15.97
#